data_AF-A0A6A3QN03-F1
#
_entry.id   AF-A0A6A3QN03-F1
#
_cell.length_a   1.000
_cell.length_b   1.000
_cell.length_c   1.000
_cell.angle_alpha   90.00
_cell.angle_beta   90.00
_cell.angle_gamma   90.00
#
_symmetry.space_group_name_H-M   'P 1'
#
loop_
_entity.id
_entity.type
_entity.pdbx_description
1 polymer ?
#
loop_
_entity_poly.entity_id
_entity_poly.type
_entity_poly.pdbx_seq_one_letter_code
_entity_poly.pdbx_strand_id
1 'polypeptide(L)'
;MSRKHHYVPKREAADSFEELSAKLTADLRNHVRFMADYPVLSDDWIQMAEQIGRIGHITEMERQLPKKHDATLWECEEIALRYLLEDGKLNLCLRNLVDYNNYLKRMIERGPVKTETMATLEKFEHGMGLTLKNAWLHAEAVQTTDLPLLIEYIHDILIYCLERPDYLPNKKMDNCQEVTVIHFLLGLCRQLDSIDESRVMPLFAEKRIFALLAMHLSTHINLLNAADVAVGVEVLALICSTEDFDSHDDYYVDSPEAESALLSLYDDYLEEATEDLDTRKRLRPLLDAVRQLNYNRK
;
A
#
# COMPACT_ATOMS: atom_id res chain seq x y z
N MET A 1 51.23 -47.08 3.46
CA MET A 1 50.85 -46.24 2.31
C MET A 1 49.38 -45.86 2.45
N SER A 2 49.08 -44.62 2.85
CA SER A 2 47.70 -44.14 3.05
C SER A 2 47.32 -43.20 1.89
N ARG A 3 46.34 -43.60 1.07
CA ARG A 3 45.77 -42.78 -0.01
C ARG A 3 44.78 -41.81 0.61
N LYS A 4 45.11 -40.51 0.63
CA LYS A 4 44.17 -39.42 0.89
C LYS A 4 43.21 -39.30 -0.30
N HIS A 5 41.94 -39.65 -0.12
CA HIS A 5 40.88 -39.25 -1.05
C HIS A 5 40.60 -37.76 -0.86
N HIS A 6 40.89 -36.94 -1.87
CA HIS A 6 40.34 -35.60 -2.00
C HIS A 6 38.85 -35.75 -2.33
N TYR A 7 37.98 -35.32 -1.42
CA TYR A 7 36.58 -35.09 -1.71
C TYR A 7 36.48 -33.77 -2.49
N VAL A 8 36.22 -33.85 -3.79
CA VAL A 8 35.85 -32.69 -4.61
C VAL A 8 34.33 -32.53 -4.46
N PRO A 9 33.80 -31.41 -3.94
CA PRO A 9 32.35 -31.21 -3.91
C PRO A 9 31.82 -31.08 -5.35
N LYS A 10 30.69 -31.74 -5.64
CA LYS A 10 29.99 -31.70 -6.93
C LYS A 10 29.62 -30.25 -7.31
N ARG A 11 30.26 -29.70 -8.35
CA ARG A 11 29.91 -28.41 -8.98
C ARG A 11 28.58 -28.44 -9.76
N GLU A 12 28.19 -29.60 -10.30
CA GLU A 12 27.03 -29.73 -11.20
C GLU A 12 25.67 -29.35 -10.58
N ALA A 13 25.49 -29.49 -9.26
CA ALA A 13 24.23 -29.12 -8.60
C ALA A 13 24.14 -27.61 -8.32
N ALA A 14 25.27 -26.96 -8.04
CA ALA A 14 25.34 -25.51 -7.83
C ALA A 14 25.11 -24.76 -9.16
N ASP A 15 25.75 -25.22 -10.24
CA ASP A 15 25.58 -24.65 -11.58
C ASP A 15 24.11 -24.74 -12.04
N SER A 16 23.41 -25.84 -11.75
CA SER A 16 21.99 -26.01 -12.11
C SER A 16 21.03 -25.08 -11.34
N PHE A 17 21.37 -24.73 -10.09
CA PHE A 17 20.56 -23.84 -9.26
C PHE A 17 20.78 -22.38 -9.66
N GLU A 18 22.03 -22.00 -9.95
CA GLU A 18 22.37 -20.68 -10.47
C GLU A 18 21.73 -20.43 -11.84
N GLU A 19 21.71 -21.42 -12.74
CA GLU A 19 21.01 -21.33 -14.02
C GLU A 19 19.49 -21.19 -13.86
N LEU A 20 18.88 -21.93 -12.94
CA LEU A 20 17.44 -21.84 -12.66
C LEU A 20 17.08 -20.47 -12.07
N SER A 21 17.90 -19.98 -11.13
CA SER A 21 17.75 -18.65 -10.53
C SER A 21 17.88 -17.56 -11.60
N ALA A 22 18.91 -17.63 -12.45
CA ALA A 22 19.12 -16.66 -13.53
C ALA A 22 17.96 -16.65 -14.53
N LYS A 23 17.37 -17.81 -14.82
CA LYS A 23 16.20 -17.92 -15.70
C LYS A 23 14.94 -17.30 -15.07
N LEU A 24 14.69 -17.56 -13.79
CA LEU A 24 13.57 -16.95 -13.06
C LEU A 24 13.71 -15.42 -13.00
N THR A 25 14.93 -14.93 -12.80
CA THR A 25 15.25 -13.50 -12.82
C THR A 25 15.06 -12.88 -14.21
N ALA A 26 15.50 -13.56 -15.28
CA ALA A 26 15.30 -13.09 -16.65
C ALA A 26 13.82 -13.04 -17.04
N ASP A 27 13.05 -14.06 -16.66
CA ASP A 27 11.60 -14.10 -16.87
C ASP A 27 10.89 -12.95 -16.13
N LEU A 28 11.31 -12.66 -14.89
CA LEU A 28 10.82 -11.52 -14.12
C LEU A 28 11.09 -10.17 -14.81
N ARG A 29 12.31 -9.94 -15.30
CA ARG A 29 12.62 -8.69 -16.02
C ARG A 29 11.81 -8.56 -17.31
N ASN A 30 11.59 -9.67 -18.02
CA ASN A 30 10.74 -9.66 -19.21
C ASN A 30 9.28 -9.32 -18.88
N HIS A 31 8.74 -9.82 -17.76
CA HIS A 31 7.41 -9.44 -17.28
C HIS A 31 7.33 -7.93 -16.99
N VAL A 32 8.32 -7.35 -16.31
CA VAL A 32 8.38 -5.90 -16.03
C VAL A 32 8.44 -5.08 -17.32
N ARG A 33 9.24 -5.52 -18.30
CA ARG A 33 9.35 -4.85 -19.61
C ARG A 33 8.07 -4.88 -20.42
N PHE A 34 7.32 -5.97 -20.33
CA PHE A 34 6.03 -6.14 -21.00
C PHE A 34 4.96 -5.17 -20.50
N MET A 35 5.07 -4.68 -19.25
CA MET A 35 4.11 -3.74 -18.70
C MET A 35 4.01 -2.47 -19.56
N ALA A 36 2.79 -2.14 -19.99
CA ALA A 36 2.49 -0.94 -20.76
C ALA A 36 1.09 -0.41 -20.42
N ASP A 37 0.71 0.67 -21.07
CA ASP A 37 -0.59 1.32 -20.95
C ASP A 37 -1.58 0.64 -21.91
N TYR A 38 -2.05 -0.55 -21.50
CA TYR A 38 -2.97 -1.35 -22.28
C TYR A 38 -4.43 -1.04 -21.89
N PRO A 39 -5.37 -0.99 -22.84
CA PRO A 39 -6.78 -0.84 -22.52
C PRO A 39 -7.28 -1.96 -21.61
N VAL A 40 -8.00 -1.63 -20.54
CA VAL A 40 -8.50 -2.61 -19.55
C VAL A 40 -9.32 -3.71 -20.24
N LEU A 41 -9.00 -4.97 -19.95
CA LEU A 41 -9.52 -6.20 -20.57
C LEU A 41 -9.15 -6.42 -22.05
N SER A 42 -8.20 -5.69 -22.63
CA SER A 42 -7.57 -6.13 -23.88
C SER A 42 -6.76 -7.42 -23.66
N ASP A 43 -6.47 -8.16 -24.73
CA ASP A 43 -5.68 -9.40 -24.64
C ASP A 43 -4.32 -9.15 -23.96
N ASP A 44 -3.63 -8.06 -24.33
CA ASP A 44 -2.37 -7.66 -23.71
C ASP A 44 -2.53 -7.26 -22.23
N TRP A 45 -3.64 -6.59 -21.88
CA TRP A 45 -3.93 -6.24 -20.49
C TRP A 45 -4.20 -7.47 -19.64
N ILE A 46 -4.93 -8.46 -20.16
CA ILE A 46 -5.19 -9.73 -19.48
C ILE A 46 -3.88 -10.48 -19.26
N GLN A 47 -3.00 -10.51 -20.26
CA GLN A 47 -1.66 -11.09 -20.11
C GLN A 47 -0.83 -10.34 -19.05
N MET A 48 -0.89 -9.01 -19.05
CA MET A 48 -0.22 -8.18 -18.03
C MET A 48 -0.80 -8.43 -16.64
N ALA A 49 -2.11 -8.64 -16.49
CA ALA A 49 -2.76 -8.96 -15.22
C ALA A 49 -2.24 -10.29 -14.62
N GLU A 50 -1.96 -11.29 -15.45
CA GLU A 50 -1.34 -12.54 -14.99
C GLU A 50 0.11 -12.32 -14.53
N GLN A 51 0.87 -11.51 -15.27
CA GLN A 51 2.27 -11.23 -14.96
C GLN A 51 2.41 -10.38 -13.69
N ILE A 52 1.60 -9.34 -13.53
CA ILE A 52 1.63 -8.49 -12.33
C ILE A 52 1.21 -9.25 -11.08
N GLY A 53 0.31 -10.23 -11.19
CA GLY A 53 -0.01 -11.16 -10.10
C GLY A 53 1.23 -11.92 -9.61
N ARG A 54 2.08 -12.38 -10.53
CA ARG A 54 3.36 -13.03 -10.19
C ARG A 54 4.37 -12.06 -9.60
N ILE A 55 4.51 -10.87 -10.19
CA ILE A 55 5.40 -9.82 -9.67
C ILE A 55 5.00 -9.45 -8.23
N GLY A 56 3.72 -9.20 -7.97
CA GLY A 56 3.21 -8.86 -6.65
C GLY A 56 3.54 -9.93 -5.61
N HIS A 57 3.37 -11.22 -5.95
CA HIS A 57 3.75 -12.31 -5.05
C HIS A 57 5.26 -12.36 -4.78
N ILE A 58 6.09 -12.16 -5.81
CA ILE A 58 7.55 -12.12 -5.66
C ILE A 58 7.95 -10.96 -4.74
N THR A 59 7.40 -9.75 -4.92
CA THR A 59 7.74 -8.62 -4.06
C THR A 59 7.37 -8.87 -2.59
N GLU A 60 6.26 -9.55 -2.33
CA GLU A 60 5.85 -9.90 -0.96
C GLU A 60 6.79 -10.95 -0.34
N MET A 61 7.26 -11.92 -1.12
CA MET A 61 8.27 -12.88 -0.67
C MET A 61 9.61 -12.21 -0.38
N GLU A 62 10.09 -11.36 -1.30
CA GLU A 62 11.36 -10.63 -1.17
C GLU A 62 11.35 -9.70 0.05
N ARG A 63 10.21 -9.08 0.34
CA ARG A 63 10.03 -8.23 1.53
C ARG A 63 10.27 -8.96 2.84
N GLN A 64 9.97 -10.25 2.91
CA GLN A 64 10.13 -11.08 4.12
C GLN A 64 11.58 -11.56 4.33
N LEU A 65 12.46 -11.34 3.36
CA LEU A 65 13.86 -11.71 3.49
C LEU A 65 14.56 -10.83 4.55
N PRO A 66 15.54 -11.37 5.31
CA PRO A 66 16.26 -10.59 6.30
C PRO A 66 16.96 -9.38 5.66
N LYS A 67 16.66 -8.18 6.18
CA LYS A 67 17.26 -6.92 5.72
C LYS A 67 18.22 -6.37 6.77
N LYS A 68 19.25 -5.65 6.32
CA LYS A 68 20.05 -4.83 7.24
C LYS A 68 19.20 -3.62 7.67
N HIS A 69 19.44 -3.14 8.88
CA HIS A 69 18.86 -1.88 9.34
C HIS A 69 19.25 -0.75 8.37
N ASP A 70 18.30 0.08 7.98
CA ASP A 70 18.44 1.18 7.00
C ASP A 70 18.97 0.79 5.61
N ALA A 71 18.81 -0.47 5.20
CA ALA A 71 19.19 -0.88 3.85
C ALA A 71 18.33 -0.18 2.80
N THR A 72 19.00 0.42 1.82
CA THR A 72 18.36 0.97 0.62
C THR A 72 17.76 -0.13 -0.25
N LEU A 73 16.87 0.22 -1.18
CA LEU A 73 16.32 -0.74 -2.14
C LEU A 73 17.45 -1.44 -2.93
N TRP A 74 18.53 -0.72 -3.21
CA TRP A 74 19.71 -1.17 -3.95
C TRP A 74 20.64 -2.09 -3.14
N GLU A 75 20.40 -2.21 -1.84
CA GLU A 75 21.12 -3.11 -0.93
C GLU A 75 20.28 -4.33 -0.51
N CYS A 76 18.95 -4.27 -0.65
CA CYS A 76 18.00 -5.34 -0.32
C CYS A 76 17.84 -6.36 -1.45
N GLU A 77 17.57 -7.63 -1.15
CA GLU A 77 17.29 -8.68 -2.16
C GLU A 77 15.87 -8.55 -2.80
N GLU A 78 15.46 -7.33 -3.17
CA GLU A 78 14.17 -6.99 -3.77
C GLU A 78 14.30 -6.73 -5.27
N ILE A 79 14.62 -7.78 -6.03
CA ILE A 79 14.99 -7.65 -7.45
C ILE A 79 13.80 -7.24 -8.32
N ALA A 80 12.58 -7.64 -7.95
CA ALA A 80 11.37 -7.27 -8.68
C ALA A 80 11.14 -5.76 -8.64
N LEU A 81 11.27 -5.16 -7.46
CA LEU A 81 11.12 -3.72 -7.26
C LEU A 81 12.25 -2.95 -7.94
N ARG A 82 13.49 -3.43 -7.87
CA ARG A 82 14.61 -2.80 -8.58
C ARG A 82 14.37 -2.72 -10.08
N TYR A 83 13.93 -3.82 -10.72
CA TYR A 83 13.59 -3.79 -12.15
C TYR A 83 12.47 -2.83 -12.46
N LEU A 84 11.46 -2.73 -11.60
CA LEU A 84 10.37 -1.78 -11.78
C LEU A 84 10.87 -0.32 -11.78
N LEU A 85 11.78 0.02 -10.86
CA LEU A 85 12.36 1.36 -10.77
C LEU A 85 13.37 1.63 -11.90
N GLU A 86 14.27 0.68 -12.20
CA GLU A 86 15.26 0.79 -13.29
C GLU A 86 14.61 1.03 -14.65
N ASP A 87 13.53 0.30 -14.95
CA ASP A 87 12.82 0.41 -16.23
C ASP A 87 11.74 1.53 -16.21
N GLY A 88 11.67 2.34 -15.14
CA GLY A 88 10.79 3.51 -15.04
C GLY A 88 9.29 3.18 -15.00
N LYS A 89 8.92 2.01 -14.48
CA LYS A 89 7.56 1.46 -14.54
C LYS A 89 6.68 1.84 -13.35
N LEU A 90 7.22 2.42 -12.29
CA LEU A 90 6.46 2.73 -11.07
C LEU A 90 5.25 3.64 -11.33
N ASN A 91 5.43 4.77 -12.01
CA ASN A 91 4.31 5.67 -12.34
C ASN A 91 3.38 5.12 -13.43
N LEU A 92 3.86 4.18 -14.26
CA LEU A 92 2.98 3.44 -15.17
C LEU A 92 2.04 2.52 -14.38
N CYS A 93 2.56 1.81 -13.38
CA CYS A 93 1.75 0.97 -12.49
C CYS A 93 0.63 1.76 -11.83
N LEU A 94 0.96 2.95 -11.29
CA LEU A 94 -0.03 3.85 -10.68
C LEU A 94 -1.10 4.28 -11.70
N ARG A 95 -0.72 4.72 -12.91
CA ARG A 95 -1.69 5.09 -13.95
C ARG A 95 -2.59 3.92 -14.36
N ASN A 96 -2.02 2.74 -14.59
CA ASN A 96 -2.79 1.54 -14.91
C ASN A 96 -3.77 1.16 -13.77
N LEU A 97 -3.40 1.41 -12.52
CA LEU A 97 -4.26 1.16 -11.37
C LEU A 97 -5.44 2.16 -11.31
N VAL A 98 -5.20 3.42 -11.64
CA VAL A 98 -6.26 4.45 -11.79
C VAL A 98 -7.23 4.06 -12.90
N ASP A 99 -6.73 3.66 -14.07
CA ASP A 99 -7.55 3.26 -15.21
C ASP A 99 -8.38 2.01 -14.92
N TYR A 100 -7.77 1.02 -14.26
CA TYR A 100 -8.46 -0.15 -13.74
C TYR A 100 -9.63 0.24 -12.83
N ASN A 101 -9.40 1.12 -11.85
CA ASN A 101 -10.42 1.49 -10.87
C ASN A 101 -11.58 2.23 -11.53
N ASN A 102 -11.28 3.17 -12.43
CA ASN A 102 -12.26 3.89 -13.23
C ASN A 102 -13.09 2.93 -14.10
N TYR A 103 -12.44 1.92 -14.68
CA TYR A 103 -13.12 0.90 -15.45
C TYR A 103 -14.05 0.03 -14.57
N LEU A 104 -13.55 -0.47 -13.44
CA LEU A 104 -14.33 -1.30 -12.50
C LEU A 104 -15.57 -0.55 -11.99
N LYS A 105 -15.42 0.69 -11.52
CA LYS A 105 -16.54 1.51 -11.04
C LYS A 105 -17.63 1.65 -12.12
N ARG A 106 -17.26 1.97 -13.36
CA ARG A 106 -18.19 2.06 -14.50
C ARG A 106 -18.86 0.73 -14.82
N MET A 107 -18.18 -0.40 -14.65
CA MET A 107 -18.78 -1.71 -14.86
C MET A 107 -19.84 -2.02 -13.81
N ILE A 108 -19.50 -1.81 -12.53
CA ILE A 108 -20.41 -2.06 -11.40
C ILE A 108 -21.69 -1.21 -11.52
N GLU A 109 -21.54 0.06 -11.92
CA GLU A 109 -22.68 0.97 -12.16
C GLU A 109 -23.61 0.50 -13.29
N ARG A 110 -23.08 -0.25 -14.26
CA ARG A 110 -23.86 -0.79 -15.39
C ARG A 110 -24.57 -2.10 -15.07
N GLY A 111 -24.26 -2.72 -13.92
CA GLY A 111 -24.90 -3.94 -13.46
C GLY A 111 -23.91 -5.09 -13.20
N PRO A 112 -24.41 -6.33 -13.07
CA PRO A 112 -23.59 -7.45 -12.63
C PRO A 112 -22.50 -7.79 -13.64
N VAL A 113 -21.28 -7.96 -13.14
CA VAL A 113 -20.11 -8.34 -13.93
C VAL A 113 -19.97 -9.86 -13.95
N LYS A 114 -19.59 -10.42 -15.11
CA LYS A 114 -19.34 -11.87 -15.23
C LYS A 114 -18.23 -12.29 -14.27
N THR A 115 -18.40 -13.43 -13.61
CA THR A 115 -17.44 -13.97 -12.63
C THR A 115 -16.03 -14.13 -13.20
N GLU A 116 -15.90 -14.61 -14.44
CA GLU A 116 -14.59 -14.75 -15.11
C GLU A 116 -13.89 -13.39 -15.31
N THR A 117 -14.66 -12.36 -15.68
CA THR A 117 -14.14 -11.00 -15.83
C THR A 117 -13.71 -10.43 -14.49
N MET A 118 -14.52 -10.61 -13.44
CA MET A 118 -14.16 -10.20 -12.07
C MET A 118 -12.88 -10.88 -11.60
N ALA A 119 -12.71 -12.19 -11.86
CA ALA A 119 -11.51 -12.91 -11.46
C ALA A 119 -10.24 -12.34 -12.12
N THR A 120 -10.32 -11.88 -13.38
CA THR A 120 -9.18 -11.24 -14.04
C THR A 120 -8.90 -9.85 -13.47
N LEU A 121 -9.96 -9.07 -13.20
CA LEU A 121 -9.86 -7.76 -12.57
C LEU A 121 -9.23 -7.85 -11.17
N GLU A 122 -9.65 -8.82 -10.36
CA GLU A 122 -9.10 -9.10 -9.03
C GLU A 122 -7.61 -9.47 -9.12
N LYS A 123 -7.22 -10.36 -10.03
CA LYS A 123 -5.79 -10.72 -10.22
C LYS A 123 -4.91 -9.50 -10.48
N PHE A 124 -5.36 -8.60 -11.34
CA PHE A 124 -4.66 -7.34 -11.59
C PHE A 124 -4.60 -6.48 -10.33
N GLU A 125 -5.74 -6.26 -9.66
CA GLU A 125 -5.86 -5.47 -8.44
C GLU A 125 -4.89 -5.93 -7.35
N HIS A 126 -4.89 -7.23 -7.08
CA HIS A 126 -4.04 -7.87 -6.07
C HIS A 126 -2.56 -7.75 -6.42
N GLY A 127 -2.19 -8.10 -7.66
CA GLY A 127 -0.79 -8.05 -8.10
C GLY A 127 -0.24 -6.62 -8.09
N MET A 128 -1.02 -5.68 -8.62
CA MET A 128 -0.63 -4.27 -8.70
C MET A 128 -0.58 -3.63 -7.30
N GLY A 129 -1.59 -3.89 -6.47
CA GLY A 129 -1.66 -3.42 -5.09
C GLY A 129 -0.46 -3.88 -4.26
N LEU A 130 -0.14 -5.18 -4.28
CA LEU A 130 1.02 -5.71 -3.56
C LEU A 130 2.34 -5.11 -4.05
N THR A 131 2.51 -5.01 -5.38
CA THR A 131 3.73 -4.45 -5.98
C THR A 131 3.96 -3.00 -5.53
N LEU A 132 2.93 -2.16 -5.61
CA LEU A 132 3.02 -0.75 -5.24
C LEU A 132 3.15 -0.55 -3.73
N LYS A 133 2.41 -1.33 -2.93
CA LYS A 133 2.50 -1.34 -1.46
C LYS A 133 3.93 -1.58 -1.01
N ASN A 134 4.59 -2.57 -1.61
CA ASN A 134 5.96 -2.92 -1.25
C ASN A 134 6.98 -1.92 -1.82
N ALA A 135 6.72 -1.35 -2.99
CA ALA A 135 7.56 -0.29 -3.57
C ALA A 135 7.64 0.94 -2.66
N TRP A 136 6.51 1.46 -2.18
CA TRP A 136 6.47 2.70 -1.39
C TRP A 136 6.93 2.56 0.06
N LEU A 137 7.41 1.39 0.47
CA LEU A 137 8.20 1.26 1.70
C LEU A 137 9.64 1.77 1.54
N HIS A 138 10.06 2.09 0.31
CA HIS A 138 11.40 2.56 -0.02
C HIS A 138 11.39 4.03 -0.43
N ALA A 139 12.29 4.83 0.15
CA ALA A 139 12.40 6.26 -0.13
C ALA A 139 12.61 6.54 -1.63
N GLU A 140 13.43 5.74 -2.31
CA GLU A 140 13.78 5.90 -3.72
C GLU A 140 12.56 5.75 -4.64
N ALA A 141 11.65 4.83 -4.29
CA ALA A 141 10.39 4.67 -5.01
C ALA A 141 9.50 5.91 -4.79
N VAL A 142 9.35 6.35 -3.54
CA VAL A 142 8.51 7.50 -3.22
C VAL A 142 9.05 8.80 -3.85
N GLN A 143 10.36 9.00 -3.88
CA GLN A 143 10.99 10.18 -4.49
C GLN A 143 10.68 10.33 -5.98
N THR A 144 10.54 9.23 -6.71
CA THR A 144 10.24 9.20 -8.15
C THR A 144 8.75 9.06 -8.47
N THR A 145 7.91 8.90 -7.45
CA THR A 145 6.46 8.74 -7.60
C THR A 145 5.78 10.07 -7.93
N ASP A 146 4.78 10.02 -8.79
CA ASP A 146 3.81 11.10 -8.97
C ASP A 146 2.89 11.18 -7.73
N LEU A 147 3.35 11.92 -6.72
CA LEU A 147 2.66 12.07 -5.44
C LEU A 147 1.25 12.68 -5.58
N PRO A 148 1.02 13.74 -6.38
CA PRO A 148 -0.33 14.25 -6.63
C PRO A 148 -1.28 13.17 -7.14
N LEU A 149 -0.87 12.38 -8.15
CA LEU A 149 -1.73 11.32 -8.70
C LEU A 149 -2.01 10.22 -7.67
N LEU A 150 -1.02 9.83 -6.87
CA LEU A 150 -1.20 8.81 -5.83
C LEU A 150 -2.18 9.28 -4.76
N ILE A 151 -2.03 10.51 -4.29
CA ILE A 151 -2.88 11.06 -3.22
C ILE A 151 -4.30 11.28 -3.72
N GLU A 152 -4.47 11.76 -4.96
CA GLU A 152 -5.77 11.83 -5.61
C GLU A 152 -6.42 10.44 -5.75
N TYR A 153 -5.66 9.43 -6.15
CA TYR A 153 -6.16 8.05 -6.22
C TYR A 153 -6.63 7.52 -4.86
N ILE A 154 -5.85 7.73 -3.80
CA ILE A 154 -6.22 7.32 -2.43
C ILE A 154 -7.51 8.03 -1.99
N HIS A 155 -7.58 9.35 -2.19
CA HIS A 155 -8.78 10.15 -1.93
C HIS A 155 -10.02 9.58 -2.64
N ASP A 156 -9.91 9.27 -3.93
CA ASP A 156 -11.01 8.76 -4.74
C ASP A 156 -11.49 7.37 -4.34
N ILE A 157 -10.62 6.56 -3.72
CA ILE A 157 -10.99 5.27 -3.14
C ILE A 157 -11.72 5.47 -1.81
N LEU A 158 -11.17 6.29 -0.91
CA LEU A 158 -11.76 6.55 0.41
C LEU A 158 -13.14 7.21 0.30
N ILE A 159 -13.27 8.26 -0.53
CA ILE A 159 -14.56 8.92 -0.77
C ILE A 159 -15.57 7.95 -1.35
N TYR A 160 -15.18 7.15 -2.34
CA TYR A 160 -16.12 6.21 -2.97
C TYR A 160 -16.69 5.20 -1.96
N CYS A 161 -15.88 4.74 -0.99
CA CYS A 161 -16.36 3.86 0.07
C CYS A 161 -17.37 4.56 0.99
N LEU A 162 -17.12 5.82 1.35
CA LEU A 162 -18.00 6.60 2.22
C LEU A 162 -19.31 6.99 1.52
N GLU A 163 -19.27 7.33 0.23
CA GLU A 163 -20.46 7.67 -0.56
C GLU A 163 -21.30 6.44 -0.94
N ARG A 164 -20.73 5.24 -0.89
CA ARG A 164 -21.37 3.97 -1.25
C ARG A 164 -21.23 2.96 -0.09
N PRO A 165 -21.97 3.13 1.02
CA PRO A 165 -21.81 2.26 2.19
C PRO A 165 -22.09 0.77 1.91
N ASP A 166 -22.92 0.45 0.91
CA ASP A 166 -23.22 -0.92 0.50
C ASP A 166 -22.14 -1.57 -0.37
N TYR A 167 -21.11 -0.83 -0.79
CA TYR A 167 -20.08 -1.34 -1.70
C TYR A 167 -19.14 -2.34 -1.01
N LEU A 168 -18.55 -1.97 0.13
CA LEU A 168 -17.58 -2.81 0.84
C LEU A 168 -18.16 -4.13 1.38
N PRO A 169 -19.36 -4.17 2.00
CA PRO A 169 -19.94 -5.44 2.46
C PRO A 169 -20.11 -6.51 1.38
N ASN A 170 -20.19 -6.10 0.10
CA ASN A 170 -20.36 -6.98 -1.04
C ASN A 170 -19.05 -7.26 -1.79
N LYS A 171 -17.93 -6.66 -1.38
CA LYS A 171 -16.63 -6.81 -2.02
C LYS A 171 -15.76 -7.81 -1.24
N LYS A 172 -14.92 -8.55 -1.97
CA LYS A 172 -13.87 -9.36 -1.36
C LYS A 172 -12.75 -8.44 -0.86
N MET A 173 -12.51 -8.47 0.45
CA MET A 173 -11.62 -7.51 1.13
C MET A 173 -10.13 -7.87 1.04
N ASP A 174 -9.77 -9.11 0.68
CA ASP A 174 -8.37 -9.52 0.62
C ASP A 174 -7.62 -8.70 -0.43
N ASN A 175 -6.61 -7.92 -0.02
CA ASN A 175 -5.71 -7.13 -0.90
C ASN A 175 -6.44 -6.25 -1.93
N CYS A 176 -7.70 -5.87 -1.70
CA CYS A 176 -8.41 -4.94 -2.58
C CYS A 176 -7.89 -3.50 -2.39
N GLN A 177 -8.22 -2.60 -3.31
CA GLN A 177 -7.71 -1.22 -3.23
C GLN A 177 -8.18 -0.48 -1.99
N GLU A 178 -9.39 -0.74 -1.54
CA GLU A 178 -9.97 -0.09 -0.35
C GLU A 178 -9.18 -0.40 0.93
N VAL A 179 -8.51 -1.56 0.97
CA VAL A 179 -7.55 -1.91 2.04
C VAL A 179 -6.15 -1.42 1.70
N THR A 180 -5.71 -1.65 0.46
CA THR A 180 -4.31 -1.43 0.05
C THR A 180 -3.92 0.05 0.10
N VAL A 181 -4.85 0.98 -0.14
CA VAL A 181 -4.60 2.43 -0.01
C VAL A 181 -4.18 2.84 1.39
N ILE A 182 -4.64 2.14 2.44
CA ILE A 182 -4.21 2.38 3.83
C ILE A 182 -2.70 2.07 3.95
N HIS A 183 -2.24 1.01 3.31
CA HIS A 183 -0.82 0.64 3.31
C HIS A 183 0.02 1.53 2.39
N PHE A 184 -0.56 2.09 1.32
CA PHE A 184 0.09 3.13 0.52
C PHE A 184 0.37 4.38 1.37
N LEU A 185 -0.62 4.82 2.14
CA LEU A 185 -0.45 5.93 3.08
C LEU A 185 0.62 5.63 4.13
N LEU A 186 0.67 4.40 4.65
CA LEU A 186 1.75 4.00 5.57
C LEU A 186 3.13 4.10 4.92
N GLY A 187 3.27 3.63 3.69
CA GLY A 187 4.50 3.76 2.92
C GLY A 187 4.95 5.21 2.80
N LEU A 188 4.04 6.10 2.37
CA LEU A 188 4.32 7.53 2.28
C LEU A 188 4.72 8.14 3.62
N CYS A 189 3.94 7.90 4.68
CA CYS A 189 4.17 8.48 6.00
C CYS A 189 5.53 8.06 6.59
N ARG A 190 5.95 6.82 6.35
CA ARG A 190 7.26 6.32 6.80
C ARG A 190 8.44 6.96 6.07
N GLN A 191 8.20 7.59 4.92
CA GLN A 191 9.25 8.20 4.11
C GLN A 191 9.26 9.73 4.19
N LEU A 192 8.38 10.36 4.99
CA LEU A 192 8.26 11.83 5.09
C LEU A 192 9.61 12.49 5.39
N ASP A 193 10.35 12.00 6.37
CA ASP A 193 11.69 12.49 6.72
C ASP A 193 12.70 12.40 5.56
N SER A 194 12.54 11.37 4.70
CA SER A 194 13.46 11.09 3.60
C SER A 194 13.13 11.84 2.31
N ILE A 195 11.89 12.33 2.17
CA ILE A 195 11.40 12.97 0.93
C ILE A 195 11.02 14.43 1.11
N ASP A 196 11.08 14.96 2.34
CA ASP A 196 10.55 16.27 2.77
C ASP A 196 9.01 16.27 2.88
N GLU A 197 8.51 16.47 4.10
CA GLU A 197 7.07 16.46 4.41
C GLU A 197 6.30 17.53 3.63
N SER A 198 6.94 18.65 3.25
CA SER A 198 6.32 19.74 2.49
C SER A 198 5.85 19.33 1.10
N ARG A 199 6.30 18.17 0.59
CA ARG A 199 5.83 17.60 -0.68
C ARG A 199 4.56 16.77 -0.55
N VAL A 200 4.20 16.34 0.66
CA VAL A 200 3.09 15.41 0.92
C VAL A 200 2.01 16.06 1.76
N MET A 201 2.36 16.72 2.86
CA MET A 201 1.40 17.26 3.83
C MET A 201 0.41 18.25 3.22
N PRO A 202 0.83 19.20 2.34
CA PRO A 202 -0.14 20.08 1.67
C PRO A 202 -1.18 19.33 0.83
N LEU A 203 -0.77 18.22 0.20
CA LEU A 203 -1.68 17.37 -0.59
C LEU A 203 -2.61 16.56 0.33
N PHE A 204 -2.12 16.12 1.49
CA PHE A 204 -2.96 15.46 2.50
C PHE A 204 -4.03 16.39 3.05
N ALA A 205 -3.68 17.64 3.35
CA ALA A 205 -4.64 18.67 3.77
C ALA A 205 -5.64 18.97 2.64
N GLU A 206 -5.17 19.28 1.43
CA GLU A 206 -6.03 19.60 0.27
C GLU A 206 -7.04 18.48 -0.02
N LYS A 207 -6.57 17.22 0.01
CA LYS A 207 -7.40 16.04 -0.27
C LYS A 207 -8.02 15.43 0.99
N ARG A 208 -7.99 16.14 2.13
CA ARG A 208 -8.65 15.72 3.39
C ARG A 208 -8.30 14.28 3.81
N ILE A 209 -7.08 13.83 3.52
CA ILE A 209 -6.70 12.40 3.65
C ILE A 209 -6.85 11.91 5.09
N PHE A 210 -6.47 12.75 6.07
CA PHE A 210 -6.59 12.42 7.48
C PHE A 210 -8.06 12.17 7.89
N ALA A 211 -8.94 13.13 7.60
CA ALA A 211 -10.37 13.01 7.89
C ALA A 211 -11.01 11.81 7.18
N LEU A 212 -10.72 11.64 5.88
CA LEU A 212 -11.25 10.53 5.09
C LEU A 212 -10.80 9.17 5.62
N LEU A 213 -9.54 9.03 6.02
CA LEU A 213 -9.03 7.79 6.60
C LEU A 213 -9.71 7.50 7.95
N ALA A 214 -9.83 8.50 8.84
CA ALA A 214 -10.50 8.33 10.13
C ALA A 214 -11.95 7.87 9.96
N MET A 215 -12.70 8.53 9.05
CA MET A 215 -14.07 8.15 8.72
C MET A 215 -14.15 6.74 8.11
N HIS A 216 -13.24 6.40 7.20
CA HIS A 216 -13.19 5.07 6.58
C HIS A 216 -12.96 3.97 7.62
N LEU A 217 -11.97 4.15 8.51
CA LEU A 217 -11.65 3.20 9.57
C LEU A 217 -12.83 3.03 10.53
N SER A 218 -13.40 4.14 11.03
CA SER A 218 -14.55 4.09 11.95
C SER A 218 -15.78 3.43 11.31
N THR A 219 -16.12 3.79 10.08
CA THR A 219 -17.33 3.28 9.39
C THR A 219 -17.22 1.79 9.07
N HIS A 220 -16.01 1.32 8.75
CA HIS A 220 -15.78 -0.03 8.23
C HIS A 220 -14.95 -0.93 9.16
N ILE A 221 -14.81 -0.55 10.43
CA ILE A 221 -13.95 -1.25 11.40
C ILE A 221 -14.27 -2.75 11.52
N ASN A 222 -15.55 -3.11 11.39
CA ASN A 222 -16.04 -4.50 11.48
C ASN A 222 -15.84 -5.31 10.19
N LEU A 223 -15.51 -4.65 9.07
CA LEU A 223 -15.24 -5.29 7.78
C LEU A 223 -13.73 -5.46 7.54
N LEU A 224 -12.93 -4.53 8.08
CA LEU A 224 -11.48 -4.58 8.01
C LEU A 224 -10.94 -5.60 9.02
N ASN A 225 -9.82 -6.23 8.69
CA ASN A 225 -9.13 -7.04 9.69
C ASN A 225 -8.38 -6.13 10.69
N ALA A 226 -8.13 -6.63 11.89
CA ALA A 226 -7.49 -5.85 12.95
C ALA A 226 -6.09 -5.34 12.57
N ALA A 227 -5.34 -6.05 11.72
CA ALA A 227 -4.02 -5.63 11.27
C ALA A 227 -4.09 -4.40 10.34
N ASP A 228 -5.09 -4.35 9.45
CA ASP A 228 -5.31 -3.22 8.55
C ASP A 228 -5.81 -1.99 9.32
N VAL A 229 -6.67 -2.19 10.33
CA VAL A 229 -7.07 -1.11 11.26
C VAL A 229 -5.86 -0.59 12.03
N ALA A 230 -4.99 -1.48 12.52
CA ALA A 230 -3.75 -1.10 13.20
C ALA A 230 -2.84 -0.23 12.32
N VAL A 231 -2.72 -0.59 11.02
CA VAL A 231 -1.97 0.20 10.05
C VAL A 231 -2.63 1.56 9.82
N GLY A 232 -3.95 1.61 9.69
CA GLY A 232 -4.68 2.87 9.53
C GLY A 232 -4.51 3.83 10.71
N VAL A 233 -4.59 3.35 11.94
CA VAL A 233 -4.35 4.21 13.12
C VAL A 233 -2.88 4.62 13.25
N GLU A 234 -1.93 3.78 12.80
CA GLU A 234 -0.51 4.16 12.73
C GLU A 234 -0.31 5.30 11.73
N VAL A 235 -0.96 5.25 10.57
CA VAL A 235 -0.94 6.35 9.59
C VAL A 235 -1.46 7.64 10.21
N LEU A 236 -2.61 7.60 10.87
CA LEU A 236 -3.17 8.79 11.55
C LEU A 236 -2.19 9.33 12.60
N ALA A 237 -1.55 8.46 13.39
CA ALA A 237 -0.55 8.87 14.37
C ALA A 237 0.71 9.49 13.74
N LEU A 238 1.17 8.97 12.59
CA LEU A 238 2.29 9.54 11.86
C LEU A 238 1.95 10.94 11.31
N ILE A 239 0.75 11.13 10.77
CA ILE A 239 0.29 12.46 10.32
C ILE A 239 0.26 13.43 11.51
N CYS A 240 -0.31 13.03 12.65
CA CYS A 240 -0.32 13.84 13.87
C CYS A 240 1.08 14.15 14.44
N SER A 241 2.12 13.43 14.01
CA SER A 241 3.50 13.65 14.47
C SER A 241 4.29 14.65 13.63
N THR A 242 3.73 15.12 12.51
CA THR A 242 4.36 16.08 11.60
C THR A 242 4.30 17.51 12.14
N GLU A 243 5.24 18.37 11.73
CA GLU A 243 5.24 19.79 12.13
C GLU A 243 4.06 20.54 11.49
N ASP A 244 3.67 20.14 10.28
CA ASP A 244 2.52 20.70 9.57
C ASP A 244 1.20 20.46 10.33
N PHE A 245 0.97 19.25 10.85
CA PHE A 245 -0.21 18.98 11.67
C PHE A 245 -0.20 19.77 12.99
N ASP A 246 0.94 19.84 13.69
CA ASP A 246 1.05 20.61 14.95
C ASP A 246 0.76 22.11 14.74
N SER A 247 1.09 22.62 13.55
CA SER A 247 0.87 24.02 13.17
C SER A 247 -0.54 24.32 12.66
N HIS A 248 -1.21 23.32 12.07
CA HIS A 248 -2.43 23.49 11.26
C HIS A 248 -3.45 22.36 11.49
N ASP A 249 -3.66 21.95 12.74
CA ASP A 249 -4.54 20.84 13.12
C ASP A 249 -5.99 21.00 12.62
N ASP A 250 -6.47 22.23 12.54
CA ASP A 250 -7.77 22.62 12.01
C ASP A 250 -7.98 22.28 10.53
N TYR A 251 -6.91 22.11 9.76
CA TYR A 251 -6.98 21.68 8.35
C TYR A 251 -7.18 20.18 8.21
N TYR A 252 -6.84 19.40 9.24
CA TYR A 252 -6.91 17.95 9.22
C TYR A 252 -8.15 17.40 9.93
N VAL A 253 -8.55 18.05 11.04
CA VAL A 253 -9.83 17.78 11.73
C VAL A 253 -10.83 18.85 11.31
N ASP A 254 -11.25 18.78 10.06
CA ASP A 254 -11.92 19.88 9.37
C ASP A 254 -13.46 19.87 9.45
N SER A 255 -14.04 18.86 10.08
CA SER A 255 -15.50 18.74 10.19
C SER A 255 -15.96 17.94 11.43
N PRO A 256 -17.22 18.16 11.89
CA PRO A 256 -17.79 17.40 13.00
C PRO A 256 -17.84 15.89 12.73
N GLU A 257 -17.95 15.47 11.46
CA GLU A 257 -17.92 14.06 11.06
C GLU A 257 -16.52 13.46 11.28
N ALA A 258 -15.45 14.20 10.97
CA ALA A 258 -14.08 13.77 11.24
C ALA A 258 -13.83 13.65 12.74
N GLU A 259 -14.26 14.62 13.54
CA GLU A 259 -14.20 14.55 15.01
C GLU A 259 -14.95 13.32 15.55
N SER A 260 -16.19 13.10 15.07
CA SER A 260 -17.01 11.98 15.51
C SER A 260 -16.38 10.64 15.15
N ALA A 261 -15.77 10.54 13.96
CA ALA A 261 -15.07 9.33 13.52
C ALA A 261 -13.85 9.02 14.39
N LEU A 262 -13.06 10.04 14.76
CA LEU A 262 -11.91 9.86 15.66
C LEU A 262 -12.32 9.39 17.06
N LEU A 263 -13.42 9.92 17.59
CA LEU A 263 -13.95 9.51 18.89
C LEU A 263 -14.52 8.09 18.85
N SER A 264 -15.27 7.74 17.80
CA SER A 264 -15.75 6.36 17.60
C SER A 264 -14.56 5.40 17.49
N LEU A 265 -13.54 5.75 16.71
CA LEU A 265 -12.33 4.92 16.57
C LEU A 265 -11.56 4.77 17.89
N TYR A 266 -11.63 5.77 18.77
CA TYR A 266 -11.07 5.67 20.11
C TYR A 266 -11.78 4.61 20.94
N ASP A 267 -13.11 4.68 21.00
CA ASP A 267 -13.96 3.76 21.76
C ASP A 267 -13.93 2.33 21.17
N ASP A 268 -13.94 2.21 19.85
CA ASP A 268 -14.07 0.92 19.14
C ASP A 268 -12.73 0.16 19.01
N TYR A 269 -11.57 0.82 19.12
CA TYR A 269 -10.27 0.18 18.89
C TYR A 269 -9.11 0.73 19.72
N LEU A 270 -8.93 2.05 19.80
CA LEU A 270 -7.71 2.59 20.45
C LEU A 270 -7.67 2.32 21.95
N GLU A 271 -8.81 2.28 22.64
CA GLU A 271 -8.86 1.98 24.08
C GLU A 271 -8.22 0.62 24.39
N GLU A 272 -8.64 -0.44 23.70
CA GLU A 272 -8.09 -1.79 23.85
C GLU A 272 -6.66 -1.89 23.29
N ALA A 273 -6.43 -1.40 22.08
CA ALA A 273 -5.12 -1.54 21.41
C ALA A 273 -3.99 -0.84 22.19
N THR A 274 -4.31 0.19 22.96
CA THR A 274 -3.32 0.94 23.75
C THR A 274 -3.15 0.42 25.16
N GLU A 275 -3.75 -0.70 25.54
CA GLU A 275 -3.34 -1.45 26.75
C GLU A 275 -1.88 -1.90 26.66
N ASP A 276 -1.42 -2.26 25.46
CA ASP A 276 -0.02 -2.51 25.16
C ASP A 276 0.81 -1.21 25.20
N LEU A 277 1.89 -1.23 25.99
CA LEU A 277 2.70 -0.03 26.25
C LEU A 277 3.44 0.45 25.00
N ASP A 278 3.91 -0.45 24.15
CA ASP A 278 4.69 -0.07 22.98
C ASP A 278 3.78 0.46 21.87
N THR A 279 2.60 -0.13 21.70
CA THR A 279 1.54 0.40 20.85
C THR A 279 1.06 1.78 21.33
N ARG A 280 0.84 1.96 22.64
CA ARG A 280 0.48 3.26 23.22
C ARG A 280 1.53 4.34 22.95
N LYS A 281 2.83 4.01 23.01
CA LYS A 281 3.91 4.97 22.69
C LYS A 281 3.86 5.38 21.22
N ARG A 282 3.73 4.40 20.31
CA ARG A 282 3.66 4.64 18.87
C ARG A 282 2.44 5.49 18.47
N LEU A 283 1.29 5.25 19.10
CA LEU A 283 0.04 5.98 18.81
C LEU A 283 -0.12 7.27 19.62
N ARG A 284 0.90 7.68 20.39
CA ARG A 284 0.81 8.81 21.31
C ARG A 284 0.37 10.13 20.65
N PRO A 285 0.89 10.52 19.47
CA PRO A 285 0.45 11.75 18.80
C PRO A 285 -1.05 11.78 18.52
N LEU A 286 -1.60 10.68 17.98
CA LEU A 286 -3.04 10.55 17.73
C LEU A 286 -3.85 10.62 19.03
N LEU A 287 -3.40 9.94 20.09
CA LEU A 287 -4.09 9.95 21.38
C LEU A 287 -4.16 11.35 22.00
N ASP A 288 -3.11 12.15 21.82
CA ASP A 288 -3.08 13.52 22.33
C ASP A 288 -4.03 14.43 21.52
N ALA A 289 -4.10 14.27 20.19
CA ALA A 289 -5.09 14.96 19.35
C ALA A 289 -6.54 14.61 19.77
N VAL A 290 -6.86 13.32 19.93
CA VAL A 290 -8.20 12.87 20.36
C VAL A 290 -8.57 13.41 21.75
N ARG A 291 -7.61 13.50 22.67
CA ARG A 291 -7.85 14.08 24.00
C ARG A 291 -8.20 15.55 23.95
N GLN A 292 -7.53 16.33 23.09
CA GLN A 292 -7.84 17.75 22.92
C GLN A 292 -9.28 17.96 22.45
N LEU A 293 -9.76 17.14 21.50
CA LEU A 293 -11.16 17.16 21.05
C LEU A 293 -12.15 16.90 22.20
N ASN A 294 -11.83 15.93 23.07
CA ASN A 294 -12.64 15.63 24.25
C ASN A 294 -12.67 16.75 25.30
N TYR A 295 -11.59 17.54 25.42
CA TYR A 295 -11.57 18.72 26.30
C TYR A 295 -12.43 19.85 25.74
N ASN A 296 -12.41 20.08 24.43
CA ASN A 296 -13.16 21.16 23.77
C ASN A 296 -14.69 20.92 23.77
N ARG A 297 -15.14 19.68 24.03
CA ARG A 297 -16.57 19.34 24.19
C ARG A 297 -17.16 19.63 25.58
N LYS A 298 -16.33 19.91 26.60
CA LYS A 298 -16.76 20.19 27.98
C LYS A 298 -16.89 21.69 28.25
#